data_AF-A0AAI9TYX2-F1
#
_entry.id   AF-A0AAI9TYX2-F1
#
_cell.length_a   1.000
_cell.length_b   1.000
_cell.length_c   1.000
_cell.angle_alpha   90.00
_cell.angle_beta   90.00
_cell.angle_gamma   90.00
#
_symmetry.space_group_name_H-M   'P 1'
#
loop_
_entity.id
_entity.type
_entity.pdbx_description
1 polymer ?
#
loop_
_entity_poly.entity_id
_entity_poly.type
_entity_poly.pdbx_seq_one_letter_code
_entity_poly.pdbx_strand_id
1 'polypeptide(L)'
;MSSAARIVTLRRLEIIAFPPALILLIAHGIASERAFPALGLLPLAASALLGLFVLNRDAVAALGSPIQALSESNIFWADCLLAVFHLSFLIPSWILLTDPWHEPLIVLGTYCTVFMMFDLGVHLYIVLPQALHFLVSRSCECPHCRNVSKTGFFSSTVSEYTPLSDGDEPEMEARDLEEGSGSRRL
;
A
#
# COMPACT_ATOMS: atom_id res chain seq x y z
N MET A 1 13.49 -0.21 -4.04
CA MET A 1 12.36 -1.15 -3.89
C MET A 1 12.34 -1.67 -2.45
N SER A 2 11.31 -1.32 -1.68
CA SER A 2 11.12 -1.96 -0.35
C SER A 2 10.73 -3.42 -0.58
N SER A 3 11.25 -4.33 0.23
CA SER A 3 10.83 -5.74 0.15
C SER A 3 9.43 -5.87 0.74
N ALA A 4 8.55 -6.67 0.15
CA ALA A 4 7.19 -6.91 0.66
C ALA A 4 7.20 -7.30 2.15
N ALA A 5 8.19 -8.08 2.59
CA ALA A 5 8.38 -8.44 3.99
C ALA A 5 8.58 -7.22 4.90
N ARG A 6 9.31 -6.19 4.44
CA ARG A 6 9.52 -4.94 5.20
C ARG A 6 8.22 -4.17 5.36
N ILE A 7 7.41 -4.07 4.31
CA ILE A 7 6.11 -3.39 4.38
C ILE A 7 5.20 -4.09 5.39
N VAL A 8 5.13 -5.43 5.36
CA VAL A 8 4.38 -6.23 6.34
C VAL A 8 4.86 -5.97 7.77
N THR A 9 6.18 -5.93 7.99
CA THR A 9 6.74 -5.61 9.32
C THR A 9 6.34 -4.22 9.78
N LEU A 10 6.44 -3.20 8.92
CA LEU A 10 6.07 -1.83 9.26
C LEU A 10 4.59 -1.72 9.65
N ARG A 11 3.68 -2.37 8.90
CA ARG A 11 2.25 -2.42 9.25
C ARG A 11 1.98 -3.07 10.61
N ARG A 12 2.72 -4.13 10.94
CA ARG A 12 2.61 -4.76 12.26
C ARG A 12 3.09 -3.83 13.37
N LEU A 13 4.13 -3.06 13.11
CA LEU A 13 4.64 -2.10 14.08
C LEU A 13 3.64 -0.96 14.32
N GLU A 14 2.93 -0.45 13.30
CA GLU A 14 1.83 0.54 13.48
C GLU A 14 0.76 -0.01 14.45
N ILE A 15 0.33 -1.26 14.24
CA ILE A 15 -0.66 -1.92 15.10
C ILE A 15 -0.15 -2.08 16.54
N ILE A 16 1.12 -2.46 16.72
CA ILE A 16 1.73 -2.66 18.05
C ILE A 16 2.02 -1.32 18.74
N ALA A 17 2.30 -0.27 17.99
CA ALA A 17 2.56 1.08 18.48
C ALA A 17 1.29 1.78 18.97
N PHE A 18 0.12 1.40 18.45
CA PHE A 18 -1.15 2.02 18.80
C PHE A 18 -1.56 1.89 20.29
N PRO A 19 -1.54 0.70 20.94
CA PRO A 19 -1.93 0.56 22.35
C PRO A 19 -1.15 1.46 23.34
N PRO A 20 0.20 1.54 23.31
CA PRO A 20 0.91 2.46 24.20
C PRO A 20 0.62 3.93 23.84
N ALA A 21 0.47 4.26 22.56
CA ALA A 21 0.10 5.61 22.14
C ALA A 21 -1.28 6.02 22.66
N LEU A 22 -2.27 5.11 22.62
CA LEU A 22 -3.62 5.30 23.13
C LEU A 22 -3.61 5.71 24.61
N ILE A 23 -2.85 4.98 25.43
CA ILE A 23 -2.75 5.25 26.87
C ILE A 23 -2.14 6.65 27.10
N LEU A 24 -1.02 6.95 26.43
CA LEU A 24 -0.31 8.21 26.62
C LEU A 24 -1.10 9.42 26.13
N LEU A 25 -1.74 9.33 24.96
CA LEU A 25 -2.53 10.42 24.38
C LEU A 25 -3.78 10.73 25.21
N ILE A 26 -4.46 9.70 25.73
CA ILE A 26 -5.59 9.89 26.65
C ILE A 26 -5.10 10.51 27.97
N ALA A 27 -4.02 9.99 28.56
CA ALA A 27 -3.45 10.54 29.78
C ALA A 27 -3.07 12.02 29.61
N HIS A 28 -2.43 12.37 28.50
CA HIS A 28 -2.14 13.76 28.17
C HIS A 28 -3.42 14.59 28.05
N GLY A 29 -4.41 14.16 27.25
CA GLY A 29 -5.63 14.92 27.02
C GLY A 29 -6.40 15.22 28.31
N ILE A 30 -6.44 14.25 29.24
CA ILE A 30 -7.05 14.41 30.56
C ILE A 30 -6.22 15.38 31.42
N ALA A 31 -4.90 15.19 31.48
CA ALA A 31 -4.03 15.97 32.37
C ALA A 31 -3.83 17.43 31.90
N SER A 32 -3.87 17.67 30.58
CA SER A 32 -3.63 18.98 30.01
C SER A 32 -4.91 19.75 29.68
N GLU A 33 -6.08 19.10 29.71
CA GLU A 33 -7.36 19.65 29.25
C GLU A 33 -7.29 20.26 27.84
N ARG A 34 -6.38 19.75 27.01
CA ARG A 34 -6.11 20.27 25.65
C ARG A 34 -6.30 19.16 24.64
N ALA A 35 -6.85 19.56 23.49
CA ALA A 35 -7.12 18.65 22.39
C ALA A 35 -5.83 18.13 21.74
N PHE A 36 -4.77 18.93 21.66
CA PHE A 36 -3.48 18.52 21.07
C PHE A 36 -2.44 18.28 22.17
N PRO A 37 -1.63 17.21 22.05
CA PRO A 37 -1.56 16.21 20.98
C PRO A 37 -2.61 15.09 21.04
N ALA A 38 -3.49 15.04 22.05
CA ALA A 38 -4.44 13.92 22.28
C ALA A 38 -5.26 13.49 21.04
N LEU A 39 -5.70 14.44 20.21
CA LEU A 39 -6.42 14.22 18.96
C LEU A 39 -5.60 13.46 17.90
N GLY A 40 -4.28 13.39 18.06
CA GLY A 40 -3.37 12.53 17.30
C GLY A 40 -3.72 11.04 17.36
N LEU A 41 -4.61 10.65 18.28
CA LEU A 41 -5.18 9.32 18.33
C LEU A 41 -5.96 8.96 17.05
N LEU A 42 -6.60 9.93 16.40
CA LEU A 42 -7.39 9.70 15.20
C LEU A 42 -6.53 9.20 14.03
N PRO A 43 -5.43 9.89 13.63
CA PRO A 43 -4.57 9.37 12.58
C PRO A 43 -3.91 8.03 12.96
N LEU A 44 -3.48 7.83 14.21
CA LEU A 44 -2.90 6.57 14.67
C LEU A 44 -3.89 5.39 14.62
N ALA A 45 -5.14 5.61 15.02
CA ALA A 45 -6.18 4.58 14.94
C ALA A 45 -6.46 4.22 13.48
N ALA A 46 -6.51 5.23 12.59
CA ALA A 46 -6.64 4.99 11.16
C ALA A 46 -5.46 4.17 10.59
N SER A 47 -4.22 4.43 11.03
CA SER A 47 -3.04 3.65 10.62
C SER A 47 -3.16 2.20 11.05
N ALA A 48 -3.49 1.96 12.32
CA ALA A 48 -3.61 0.62 12.86
C ALA A 48 -4.72 -0.17 12.14
N LEU A 49 -5.86 0.49 11.84
CA LEU A 49 -6.94 -0.11 11.06
C LEU A 49 -6.51 -0.41 9.62
N LEU A 50 -5.84 0.54 8.94
CA LEU A 50 -5.32 0.32 7.59
C LEU A 50 -4.34 -0.87 7.58
N GLY A 51 -3.41 -0.92 8.54
CA GLY A 51 -2.48 -2.03 8.73
C GLY A 51 -3.23 -3.35 8.93
N LEU A 52 -4.27 -3.38 9.75
CA LEU A 52 -5.08 -4.58 9.97
C LEU A 52 -5.80 -5.04 8.70
N PHE A 53 -6.40 -4.12 7.95
CA PHE A 53 -7.07 -4.42 6.68
C PHE A 53 -6.09 -4.94 5.62
N VAL A 54 -4.92 -4.31 5.50
CA VAL A 54 -3.90 -4.71 4.53
C VAL A 54 -3.32 -6.09 4.87
N LEU A 55 -3.06 -6.37 6.15
CA LEU A 55 -2.50 -7.66 6.58
C LEU A 55 -3.50 -8.81 6.52
N ASN A 56 -4.80 -8.53 6.68
CA ASN A 56 -5.86 -9.54 6.68
C ASN A 56 -6.70 -9.50 5.40
N ARG A 57 -6.19 -8.93 4.30
CA ARG A 57 -6.94 -8.72 3.06
C ARG A 57 -7.61 -10.01 2.53
N ASP A 58 -6.91 -11.15 2.64
CA ASP A 58 -7.38 -12.43 2.12
C ASP A 58 -8.50 -13.00 2.99
N ALA A 59 -8.39 -12.84 4.31
CA ALA A 59 -9.43 -13.24 5.27
C ALA A 59 -10.68 -12.33 5.15
N VAL A 60 -10.48 -11.03 4.93
CA VAL A 60 -11.58 -10.06 4.72
C VAL A 60 -12.31 -10.32 3.40
N ALA A 61 -11.58 -10.68 2.34
CA ALA A 61 -12.16 -11.08 1.06
C ALA A 61 -12.97 -12.38 1.17
N ALA A 62 -12.53 -13.33 1.99
CA ALA A 62 -13.22 -14.60 2.21
C ALA A 62 -14.57 -14.46 2.94
N LEU A 63 -14.80 -13.37 3.69
CA LEU A 63 -16.05 -13.10 4.41
C LEU A 63 -17.19 -12.61 3.50
N GLY A 64 -17.04 -12.68 2.17
CA GLY A 64 -18.07 -12.27 1.21
C GLY A 64 -18.29 -10.75 1.15
N SER A 65 -17.42 -9.98 1.80
CA SER A 65 -17.45 -8.53 1.72
C SER A 65 -16.96 -8.08 0.34
N PRO A 66 -17.65 -7.14 -0.34
CA PRO A 66 -17.22 -6.60 -1.64
C PRO A 66 -15.94 -5.75 -1.56
N ILE A 67 -15.14 -5.89 -0.50
CA ILE A 67 -13.78 -5.31 -0.34
C ILE A 67 -12.77 -5.97 -1.31
N GLN A 68 -13.23 -6.62 -2.38
CA GLN A 68 -12.46 -6.84 -3.61
C GLN A 68 -11.84 -5.53 -4.20
N ALA A 69 -12.21 -4.36 -3.66
CA ALA A 69 -11.72 -3.04 -4.07
C ALA A 69 -10.62 -2.42 -3.19
N LEU A 70 -9.92 -3.15 -2.31
CA LEU A 70 -8.62 -2.68 -1.77
C LEU A 70 -7.56 -2.79 -2.88
N SER A 71 -7.77 -2.03 -3.96
CA SER A 71 -6.80 -1.92 -5.04
C SER A 71 -5.51 -1.31 -4.48
N GLU A 72 -4.39 -1.65 -5.08
CA GLU A 72 -3.07 -1.11 -4.69
C GLU A 72 -3.06 0.42 -4.76
N SER A 73 -3.77 1.00 -5.72
CA SER A 73 -3.99 2.45 -5.83
C SER A 73 -4.71 3.01 -4.61
N ASN A 74 -5.73 2.32 -4.09
CA ASN A 74 -6.47 2.77 -2.90
C ASN A 74 -5.58 2.74 -1.65
N ILE A 75 -4.74 1.72 -1.51
CA ILE A 75 -3.76 1.63 -0.40
C ILE A 75 -2.77 2.79 -0.50
N PHE A 76 -2.23 3.06 -1.69
CA PHE A 76 -1.32 4.19 -1.90
C PHE A 76 -1.95 5.53 -1.51
N TRP A 77 -3.18 5.80 -1.96
CA TRP A 77 -3.89 7.03 -1.60
C TRP A 77 -4.24 7.10 -0.12
N ALA A 78 -4.58 5.96 0.50
CA ALA A 78 -4.78 5.89 1.95
C ALA A 78 -3.49 6.29 2.68
N ASP A 79 -2.33 5.72 2.32
CA ASP A 79 -1.05 6.11 2.92
C ASP A 79 -0.70 7.58 2.70
N CYS A 80 -0.98 8.13 1.51
CA CYS A 80 -0.79 9.55 1.24
C CYS A 80 -1.66 10.43 2.16
N LEU A 81 -2.94 10.09 2.27
CA LEU A 81 -3.89 10.80 3.13
C LEU A 81 -3.50 10.69 4.60
N LEU A 82 -3.09 9.50 5.06
CA LEU A 82 -2.63 9.32 6.43
C LEU A 82 -1.33 10.09 6.71
N ALA A 83 -0.38 10.15 5.78
CA ALA A 83 0.82 10.99 5.95
C ALA A 83 0.45 12.47 6.15
N VAL A 84 -0.44 13.00 5.31
CA VAL A 84 -0.95 14.37 5.44
C VAL A 84 -1.72 14.55 6.75
N PHE A 85 -2.53 13.57 7.13
CA PHE A 85 -3.33 13.60 8.34
C PHE A 85 -2.47 13.62 9.60
N HIS A 86 -1.43 12.78 9.68
CA HIS A 86 -0.44 12.86 10.76
C HIS A 86 0.24 14.22 10.80
N LEU A 87 0.74 14.71 9.65
CA LEU A 87 1.44 16.00 9.60
C LEU A 87 0.56 17.16 10.07
N SER A 88 -0.72 17.18 9.67
CA SER A 88 -1.69 18.21 10.06
C SER A 88 -2.05 18.22 11.55
N PHE A 89 -1.82 17.11 12.27
CA PHE A 89 -2.04 17.03 13.72
C PHE A 89 -0.74 17.28 14.50
N LEU A 90 0.38 16.87 13.92
CA LEU A 90 1.71 16.97 14.50
C LEU A 90 2.20 18.43 14.55
N ILE A 91 1.93 19.23 13.50
CA ILE A 91 2.28 20.66 13.48
C ILE A 91 1.55 21.45 14.59
N PRO A 92 0.20 21.40 14.72
CA PRO A 92 -0.49 22.07 15.83
C PRO A 92 -0.06 21.54 17.19
N SER A 93 0.22 20.23 17.31
CA SER A 93 0.72 19.64 18.55
C SER A 93 2.01 20.32 19.01
N TRP A 94 2.98 20.50 18.12
CA TRP A 94 4.23 21.19 18.48
C TRP A 94 4.02 22.67 18.78
N ILE A 95 3.17 23.37 18.02
CA ILE A 95 2.87 24.79 18.25
C ILE A 95 2.22 25.00 19.63
N LEU A 96 1.33 24.11 20.06
CA LEU A 96 0.59 24.24 21.31
C LEU A 96 1.35 23.69 22.53
N LEU A 97 2.41 22.90 22.31
CA LEU A 97 3.23 22.31 23.37
C LEU A 97 4.36 23.24 23.84
N THR A 98 4.69 24.31 23.12
CA THR A 98 5.76 25.27 23.49
C THR A 98 5.41 26.22 24.64
N ASP A 99 4.29 25.99 25.33
CA ASP A 99 3.81 26.85 26.42
C ASP A 99 4.57 26.53 27.73
N PRO A 100 5.44 27.43 28.24
CA PRO A 100 6.43 27.11 29.27
C PRO A 100 5.83 26.83 30.67
N TRP A 101 4.55 27.12 30.87
CA TRP A 101 3.91 27.03 32.20
C TRP A 101 3.62 25.60 32.68
N HIS A 102 3.86 24.58 31.85
CA HIS A 102 3.51 23.18 32.17
C HIS A 102 4.64 22.19 31.83
N GLU A 103 5.84 22.39 32.38
CA GLU A 103 7.02 21.54 32.14
C GLU A 103 6.78 20.02 32.14
N PRO A 104 6.07 19.40 33.13
CA PRO A 104 5.84 17.96 33.10
C PRO A 104 4.92 17.51 31.95
N LEU A 105 3.99 18.37 31.50
CA LEU A 105 3.11 18.07 30.37
C LEU A 105 3.83 18.22 29.02
N ILE A 106 4.85 19.08 28.94
CA ILE A 106 5.71 19.18 27.74
C ILE A 106 6.41 17.84 27.49
N VAL A 107 6.96 17.22 28.53
CA VAL A 107 7.63 15.92 28.41
C VAL A 107 6.63 14.84 27.96
N LEU A 108 5.46 14.76 28.62
CA LEU A 108 4.42 13.80 28.25
C LEU A 108 3.92 14.01 26.81
N GLY A 109 3.67 15.26 26.40
CA GLY A 109 3.22 15.60 25.06
C GLY A 109 4.27 15.30 24.00
N THR A 110 5.56 15.48 24.32
CA THR A 110 6.66 15.13 23.43
C THR A 110 6.66 13.62 23.17
N TYR A 111 6.55 12.79 24.21
CA TYR A 111 6.43 11.34 24.04
C TYR A 111 5.18 10.92 23.26
N CYS A 112 4.06 11.64 23.40
CA CYS A 112 2.87 11.41 22.57
C CYS A 112 3.18 11.64 21.08
N THR A 113 3.92 12.69 20.75
CA THR A 113 4.27 13.00 19.35
C THR A 113 5.20 11.99 18.71
N VAL A 114 5.99 11.22 19.49
CA VAL A 114 6.87 10.17 18.96
C VAL A 114 6.10 9.11 18.18
N PHE A 115 4.93 8.68 18.68
CA PHE A 115 4.10 7.70 17.96
C PHE A 115 3.55 8.27 16.66
N MET A 116 3.11 9.52 16.66
CA MET A 116 2.64 10.19 15.44
C MET A 116 3.77 10.38 14.42
N MET A 117 4.99 10.70 14.88
CA MET A 117 6.19 10.79 14.03
C MET A 117 6.55 9.43 13.44
N PHE A 118 6.44 8.36 14.24
CA PHE A 118 6.72 7.00 13.80
C PHE A 118 5.79 6.60 12.65
N ASP A 119 4.47 6.71 12.83
CA ASP A 119 3.49 6.37 11.78
C ASP A 119 3.63 7.28 10.55
N LEU A 120 3.86 8.59 10.73
CA LEU A 120 4.19 9.49 9.63
C LEU A 120 5.40 8.97 8.83
N GLY A 121 6.45 8.53 9.54
CA GLY A 121 7.63 7.95 8.93
C GLY A 121 7.33 6.68 8.14
N VAL A 122 6.47 5.80 8.66
CA VAL A 122 6.03 4.58 7.95
C VAL A 122 5.29 4.94 6.66
N HIS A 123 4.28 5.81 6.73
CA HIS A 123 3.51 6.21 5.55
C HIS A 123 4.40 6.90 4.50
N LEU A 124 5.30 7.80 4.92
CA LEU A 124 6.26 8.43 4.01
C LEU A 124 7.21 7.41 3.38
N TYR A 125 7.69 6.43 4.15
CA TYR A 125 8.57 5.37 3.64
C TYR A 125 7.88 4.53 2.54
N ILE A 126 6.58 4.28 2.68
CA ILE A 126 5.79 3.53 1.70
C ILE A 126 5.49 4.38 0.46
N VAL A 127 5.08 5.65 0.65
CA VAL A 127 4.59 6.53 -0.41
C VAL A 127 5.71 7.14 -1.24
N LEU A 128 6.79 7.62 -0.61
CA LEU A 128 7.82 8.42 -1.29
C LEU A 128 8.45 7.72 -2.50
N PRO A 129 8.87 6.43 -2.44
CA PRO A 129 9.45 5.77 -3.60
C PRO A 129 8.49 5.69 -4.79
N GLN A 130 7.20 5.47 -4.53
CA GLN A 130 6.17 5.37 -5.57
C GLN A 130 5.86 6.76 -6.16
N ALA A 131 5.71 7.78 -5.31
CA ALA A 131 5.50 9.15 -5.75
C ALA A 131 6.67 9.68 -6.60
N LEU A 132 7.91 9.42 -6.18
CA LEU A 132 9.11 9.79 -6.95
C LEU A 132 9.14 9.09 -8.31
N HIS A 133 8.81 7.79 -8.36
CA HIS A 133 8.72 7.07 -9.62
C HIS A 133 7.68 7.71 -10.55
N PHE A 134 6.47 8.00 -10.07
CA PHE A 134 5.44 8.66 -10.87
C PHE A 134 5.87 10.03 -11.41
N LEU A 135 6.58 10.82 -10.60
CA LEU A 135 7.09 12.13 -11.00
C LEU A 135 8.18 12.02 -12.07
N VAL A 136 9.10 11.05 -11.94
CA VAL A 136 10.18 10.82 -12.91
C VAL A 136 9.67 10.14 -14.19
N SER A 137 8.72 9.21 -14.08
CA SER A 137 8.20 8.46 -15.23
C SER A 137 7.26 9.29 -16.12
N ARG A 138 6.62 10.33 -15.57
CA ARG A 138 5.84 11.29 -16.37
C ARG A 138 6.70 12.08 -17.37
N SER A 139 8.02 12.03 -17.25
CA SER A 139 8.96 12.72 -18.14
C SER A 139 9.22 11.99 -19.47
N CYS A 140 8.65 10.81 -19.71
CA CYS A 140 8.84 10.05 -20.96
C CYS A 140 7.53 9.96 -21.78
N GLU A 141 7.24 10.98 -22.59
CA GLU A 141 6.12 10.99 -23.55
C GLU A 141 6.43 10.21 -24.86
N CYS A 142 7.02 9.02 -24.77
CA CYS A 142 7.22 8.19 -25.98
C CYS A 142 6.16 7.08 -26.07
N PRO A 143 5.69 6.72 -27.30
CA PRO A 143 4.69 5.67 -27.51
C PRO A 143 5.08 4.30 -26.91
N HIS A 144 6.38 4.03 -26.79
CA HIS A 144 6.91 2.76 -26.29
C HIS A 144 6.77 2.59 -24.76
N CYS A 145 6.80 3.69 -23.99
CA CYS A 145 6.67 3.65 -22.52
C CYS A 145 5.23 3.48 -22.03
N ARG A 146 4.24 3.78 -22.88
CA ARG A 146 2.81 3.64 -22.54
C ARG A 146 2.36 2.19 -22.42
N ASN A 147 3.01 1.26 -23.13
CA ASN A 147 2.67 -0.15 -23.10
C ASN A 147 3.38 -0.91 -21.96
N VAL A 148 4.59 -0.47 -21.57
CA VAL A 148 5.39 -1.12 -20.51
C VAL A 148 4.94 -0.71 -19.10
N SER A 149 4.49 0.53 -18.92
CA SER A 149 3.95 0.99 -17.63
C SER A 149 2.67 0.26 -17.21
N LYS A 150 1.98 -0.39 -18.15
CA LYS A 150 0.78 -1.20 -17.88
C LYS A 150 1.10 -2.61 -17.37
N THR A 151 2.33 -3.09 -17.57
CA THR A 151 2.77 -4.45 -17.21
C THR A 151 3.83 -4.50 -16.10
N GLY A 152 4.45 -3.37 -15.75
CA GLY A 152 5.78 -3.39 -15.13
C GLY A 152 5.94 -3.23 -13.62
N PHE A 153 4.92 -3.01 -12.78
CA PHE A 153 5.21 -2.61 -11.38
C PHE A 153 4.60 -3.42 -10.24
N PHE A 154 3.58 -4.26 -10.46
CA PHE A 154 3.03 -5.12 -9.39
C PHE A 154 2.72 -6.57 -9.81
N SER A 155 3.14 -7.00 -11.00
CA SER A 155 3.13 -8.43 -11.37
C SER A 155 4.33 -9.15 -10.73
N SER A 156 4.36 -9.25 -9.41
CA SER A 156 5.25 -10.18 -8.70
C SER A 156 4.52 -11.07 -7.70
N THR A 157 3.19 -11.10 -7.71
CA THR A 157 2.40 -11.98 -6.85
C THR A 157 1.74 -13.16 -7.56
N VAL A 158 1.64 -13.20 -8.89
CA VAL A 158 1.42 -14.45 -9.67
C VAL A 158 1.94 -14.24 -11.09
N SER A 159 3.07 -14.83 -11.44
CA SER A 159 3.41 -15.16 -12.83
C SER A 159 4.21 -16.46 -12.84
N GLU A 160 3.50 -17.54 -12.58
CA GLU A 160 3.92 -18.89 -12.96
C GLU A 160 2.91 -19.34 -14.02
N TYR A 161 2.99 -18.73 -15.20
CA TYR A 161 2.46 -19.33 -16.41
C TYR A 161 3.44 -19.03 -17.53
N THR A 162 4.25 -20.03 -17.85
CA THR A 162 5.04 -20.10 -19.06
C THR A 162 4.09 -20.00 -20.25
N PRO A 163 4.18 -18.97 -21.11
CA PRO A 163 3.47 -19.01 -22.38
C PRO A 163 4.17 -20.08 -23.22
N LEU A 164 3.47 -21.19 -23.48
CA LEU A 164 3.85 -22.11 -24.53
C LEU A 164 3.83 -21.32 -25.84
N SER A 165 4.99 -21.25 -26.47
CA SER A 165 5.16 -20.81 -27.85
C SER A 165 4.41 -21.79 -28.75
N ASP A 166 3.15 -21.53 -29.03
CA ASP A 166 2.48 -22.14 -30.18
C ASP A 166 3.05 -21.46 -31.42
N GLY A 167 3.93 -22.21 -32.09
CA GLY A 167 4.64 -21.78 -33.28
C GLY A 167 3.72 -21.44 -34.43
N ASP A 168 4.26 -20.56 -35.25
CA ASP A 168 3.68 -19.97 -36.45
C ASP A 168 3.07 -20.99 -37.43
N GLU A 169 1.85 -20.62 -37.86
CA GLU A 169 1.28 -20.67 -39.21
C GLU A 169 0.83 -22.02 -39.86
N PRO A 170 -0.31 -22.00 -40.58
CA PRO A 170 -0.85 -23.14 -41.33
C PRO A 170 -0.28 -23.19 -42.75
N GLU A 171 -0.33 -24.37 -43.41
CA GLU A 171 -0.65 -24.59 -44.84
C GLU A 171 0.03 -25.83 -45.47
N MET A 172 -0.81 -26.67 -46.10
CA MET A 172 -0.56 -27.70 -47.13
C MET A 172 0.59 -28.71 -47.01
N GLU A 173 0.22 -29.98 -46.88
CA GLU A 173 0.59 -30.97 -47.91
C GLU A 173 -0.44 -32.11 -47.97
N ALA A 174 -1.25 -32.09 -49.02
CA ALA A 174 -2.05 -33.22 -49.45
C ALA A 174 -1.12 -34.25 -50.11
N ARG A 175 -0.89 -35.38 -49.44
CA ARG A 175 -0.31 -36.59 -50.03
C ARG A 175 -0.96 -37.79 -49.35
N ASP A 176 -1.92 -38.38 -50.05
CA ASP A 176 -2.19 -39.83 -50.10
C ASP A 176 -3.22 -40.06 -51.22
N LEU A 177 -2.73 -39.90 -52.45
CA LEU A 177 -3.31 -40.48 -53.66
C LEU A 177 -2.26 -41.45 -54.17
N GLU A 178 -2.37 -42.74 -53.87
CA GLU A 178 -2.02 -43.88 -54.73
C GLU A 178 -2.48 -45.19 -54.06
N GLU A 179 -3.75 -45.57 -54.27
CA GLU A 179 -4.10 -47.00 -54.29
C GLU A 179 -5.06 -47.24 -55.47
N GLY A 180 -4.45 -47.56 -56.61
CA GLY A 180 -5.15 -47.92 -57.83
C GLY A 180 -5.61 -49.36 -57.80
N SER A 181 -6.89 -49.60 -58.10
CA SER A 181 -7.30 -50.78 -58.86
C SER A 181 -8.57 -50.46 -59.63
N GLY A 182 -8.43 -50.52 -60.96
CA GLY A 182 -9.42 -50.07 -61.92
C GLY A 182 -10.59 -51.01 -62.16
N SER A 183 -11.63 -50.37 -62.68
CA SER A 183 -12.47 -50.80 -63.79
C SER A 183 -13.41 -52.00 -63.63
N ARG A 184 -14.70 -51.63 -63.67
CA ARG A 184 -15.84 -52.47 -64.06
C ARG A 184 -15.66 -53.08 -65.46
N ARG A 185 -16.21 -54.29 -65.62
CA ARG A 185 -17.06 -54.82 -66.71
C ARG A 185 -16.61 -56.21 -67.15
N LEU A 186 -17.47 -57.20 -66.87
CA LEU A 186 -18.16 -58.03 -67.86
C LEU A 186 -19.56 -58.31 -67.33
#